data_AF-A0A833HH28-F1
#
_entry.id   AF-A0A833HH28-F1
#
_cell.length_a   1.000
_cell.length_b   1.000
_cell.length_c   1.000
_cell.angle_alpha   90.00
_cell.angle_beta   90.00
_cell.angle_gamma   90.00
#
_symmetry.space_group_name_H-M   'P 1'
#
loop_
_entity.id
_entity.type
_entity.pdbx_description
1 polymer ?
#
loop_
_entity_poly.entity_id
_entity_poly.type
_entity_poly.pdbx_seq_one_letter_code
_entity_poly.pdbx_strand_id
1 'polypeptide(L)'
;MTDLLARLARRVAVGLLLLVAVRPAAAQAERPISVSYVSASAVYLDAGRAAGLDVGARLRLVRDGADIAEVEVDFVAEHSASCRIVRAPGSIRTGDRAILLAAAPAPPAGEGEPVPPPSEAP
;
A
#
# COMPACT_ATOMS: atom_id res chain seq x y z
N MET A 1 3.40 16.16 58.95
CA MET A 1 4.36 16.62 57.92
C MET A 1 4.73 15.52 56.90
N THR A 2 4.55 14.24 57.23
CA THR A 2 4.80 13.06 56.37
C THR A 2 3.74 12.81 55.28
N ASP A 3 2.47 13.13 55.54
CA ASP A 3 1.36 12.95 54.57
C ASP A 3 1.45 13.82 53.31
N LEU A 4 2.04 15.02 53.42
CA LEU A 4 2.15 15.95 52.30
C LEU A 4 3.19 15.48 51.28
N LEU A 5 4.30 14.90 51.77
CA LEU A 5 5.36 14.30 50.95
C LEU A 5 4.87 13.06 50.20
N ALA A 6 4.08 12.20 50.85
CA ALA A 6 3.50 11.02 50.22
C ALA A 6 2.47 11.37 49.12
N ARG A 7 1.66 12.44 49.35
CA ARG A 7 0.67 12.92 48.37
C ARG A 7 1.33 13.61 47.16
N LEU A 8 2.45 14.32 47.35
CA LEU A 8 3.24 14.89 46.26
C LEU A 8 3.94 13.79 45.44
N ALA A 9 4.58 12.81 46.09
CA ALA A 9 5.24 11.69 45.40
C ALA A 9 4.26 10.86 44.55
N ARG A 10 3.04 10.63 45.05
CA ARG A 10 1.98 9.92 44.32
C ARG A 10 1.45 10.70 43.11
N ARG A 11 1.35 12.03 43.20
CA ARG A 11 0.95 12.89 42.07
C ARG A 11 2.02 12.95 40.99
N VAL A 12 3.30 13.02 41.38
CA VAL A 12 4.43 12.97 40.45
C VAL A 12 4.51 11.61 39.76
N ALA A 13 4.33 10.50 40.49
CA ALA A 13 4.31 9.16 39.93
C ALA A 13 3.15 8.95 38.93
N VAL A 14 1.95 9.46 39.25
CA VAL A 14 0.78 9.38 38.34
C VAL A 14 0.95 10.26 37.10
N GLY A 15 1.54 11.46 37.25
CA GLY A 15 1.86 12.34 36.12
C GLY A 15 2.93 11.74 35.20
N LEU A 16 3.95 11.08 35.76
CA LEU A 16 4.99 10.39 35.00
C LEU A 16 4.46 9.13 34.30
N LEU A 17 3.50 8.41 34.91
CA LEU A 17 2.85 7.24 34.30
C LEU A 17 1.94 7.62 33.12
N LEU A 18 1.29 8.79 33.16
CA LEU A 18 0.44 9.29 32.06
C LEU A 18 1.24 9.79 30.85
N LEU A 19 2.50 10.22 31.02
CA LEU A 19 3.35 10.70 29.93
C LEU A 19 3.93 9.60 29.04
N VAL A 20 3.92 8.33 29.48
CA VAL A 20 4.47 7.18 28.72
C VAL A 20 3.46 6.57 27.75
N ALA A 21 2.18 6.95 27.81
CA ALA A 21 1.11 6.34 27.01
C ALA A 21 0.89 6.96 25.63
N VAL A 22 1.61 8.02 25.25
CA VAL A 22 1.54 8.59 23.89
C VAL A 22 2.46 7.78 22.97
N ARG A 23 2.05 6.56 22.64
CA ARG A 23 2.70 5.80 21.56
C ARG A 23 2.31 6.44 20.22
N PRO A 24 3.27 6.82 19.37
CA PRO A 24 2.94 7.34 18.05
C PRO A 24 2.32 6.17 17.27
N ALA A 25 1.02 6.23 17.01
CA ALA A 25 0.30 5.24 16.21
C ALA A 25 0.66 5.31 14.71
N ALA A 26 1.57 6.20 14.31
CA ALA A 26 1.89 6.51 12.91
C ALA A 26 3.02 5.66 12.29
N ALA A 27 3.49 4.60 12.97
CA ALA A 27 4.60 3.78 12.48
C ALA A 27 4.15 2.45 11.85
N GLN A 28 2.91 2.37 11.36
CA GLN A 28 2.53 1.33 10.40
C GLN A 28 3.28 1.65 9.10
N ALA A 29 4.55 1.24 9.03
CA ALA A 29 5.30 1.28 7.80
C ALA A 29 4.50 0.50 6.76
N GLU A 30 3.95 1.20 5.76
CA GLU A 30 3.30 0.57 4.62
C GLU A 30 4.23 -0.53 4.10
N ARG A 31 3.71 -1.76 4.06
CA ARG A 31 4.49 -2.90 3.64
C ARG A 31 4.94 -2.63 2.20
N PRO A 32 6.24 -2.74 1.90
CA PRO A 32 6.73 -2.42 0.57
C PRO A 32 6.11 -3.35 -0.47
N ILE A 33 5.54 -2.77 -1.52
CA ILE A 33 4.98 -3.49 -2.65
C ILE A 33 6.14 -4.01 -3.51
N SER A 34 6.09 -5.29 -3.85
CA SER A 34 7.13 -5.99 -4.59
C SER A 34 6.54 -6.82 -5.73
N VAL A 35 7.33 -7.03 -6.78
CA VAL A 35 6.97 -7.97 -7.85
C VAL A 35 6.98 -9.39 -7.30
N SER A 36 5.84 -10.06 -7.35
CA SER A 36 5.71 -11.47 -6.96
C SER A 36 6.02 -12.42 -8.12
N TYR A 37 5.61 -12.06 -9.33
CA TYR A 37 5.79 -12.89 -10.52
C TYR A 37 5.85 -12.04 -11.79
N VAL A 38 6.58 -12.52 -12.80
CA VAL A 38 6.73 -11.88 -14.11
C VAL A 38 6.42 -12.89 -15.19
N SER A 39 5.50 -12.54 -16.09
CA SER A 39 5.20 -13.28 -17.31
C SER A 39 5.80 -12.58 -18.53
N ALA A 40 5.54 -13.10 -19.73
CA ALA A 40 5.98 -12.47 -20.97
C ALA A 40 5.34 -11.09 -21.23
N SER A 41 4.13 -10.85 -20.70
CA SER A 41 3.34 -9.63 -20.99
C SER A 41 2.82 -8.90 -19.76
N ALA A 42 2.90 -9.50 -18.57
CA ALA A 42 2.33 -8.94 -17.35
C ALA A 42 3.29 -9.08 -16.16
N VAL A 43 3.15 -8.15 -15.22
CA VAL A 43 3.86 -8.13 -13.94
C VAL A 43 2.83 -8.26 -12.84
N TYR A 44 3.09 -9.13 -11.87
CA TYR A 44 2.21 -9.35 -10.72
C TYR A 44 2.87 -8.77 -9.47
N LEU A 45 2.07 -8.08 -8.66
CA LEU A 45 2.49 -7.47 -7.41
C LEU A 45 1.91 -8.25 -6.22
N ASP A 46 2.63 -8.23 -5.10
CA ASP A 46 2.20 -8.79 -3.80
C ASP A 46 1.33 -7.82 -2.97
N ALA A 47 0.64 -6.91 -3.66
CA ALA A 47 -0.24 -5.90 -3.07
C ALA A 47 -1.46 -5.66 -3.96
N GLY A 48 -2.58 -5.27 -3.36
CA GLY A 48 -3.86 -5.04 -4.04
C GLY A 48 -4.68 -3.94 -3.36
N ARG A 49 -6.01 -4.08 -3.33
CA ARG A 49 -6.92 -3.09 -2.71
C ARG A 49 -6.59 -2.79 -1.26
N ALA A 50 -6.21 -3.81 -0.47
CA ALA A 50 -5.85 -3.63 0.93
C ALA A 50 -4.59 -2.76 1.12
N ALA A 51 -3.80 -2.58 0.06
CA ALA A 51 -2.63 -1.71 0.01
C ALA A 51 -2.89 -0.40 -0.76
N GLY A 52 -4.15 -0.10 -1.10
CA GLY A 52 -4.54 1.12 -1.79
C GLY A 52 -4.19 1.15 -3.28
N LEU A 53 -4.04 0.00 -3.93
CA LEU A 53 -3.91 -0.05 -5.39
C LEU A 53 -5.27 -0.01 -6.07
N ASP A 54 -5.32 0.73 -7.19
CA ASP A 54 -6.50 0.85 -8.05
C ASP A 54 -6.12 0.60 -9.50
N VAL A 55 -7.10 0.13 -10.29
CA VAL A 55 -6.93 -0.06 -11.74
C VAL A 55 -6.62 1.27 -12.41
N GLY A 56 -5.63 1.28 -13.28
CA GLY A 56 -5.13 2.49 -13.96
C GLY A 56 -4.06 3.26 -13.19
N ALA A 57 -3.74 2.87 -11.94
CA ALA A 57 -2.62 3.44 -11.22
C ALA A 57 -1.29 3.16 -11.93
N ARG A 58 -0.38 4.14 -11.92
CA ARG A 58 0.97 3.99 -12.51
C ARG A 58 2.01 3.77 -11.43
N LEU A 59 2.83 2.75 -11.61
CA LEU A 59 3.92 2.41 -10.70
C LEU A 59 5.26 2.36 -11.43
N ARG A 60 6.30 2.71 -10.69
CA ARG A 60 7.71 2.59 -11.08
C ARG A 60 8.31 1.39 -10.36
N LEU A 61 8.96 0.51 -11.11
CA LEU A 61 9.72 -0.61 -10.57
C LEU A 61 11.18 -0.20 -10.38
N VAL A 62 11.67 -0.36 -9.15
CA VAL A 62 13.01 0.05 -8.74
C VAL A 62 13.77 -1.13 -8.16
N ARG A 63 15.04 -1.25 -8.54
CA ARG A 63 16.01 -2.18 -7.94
C ARG A 63 17.30 -1.45 -7.65
N ASP A 64 17.81 -1.54 -6.43
CA ASP A 64 19.06 -0.88 -6.02
C ASP A 64 19.11 0.63 -6.33
N GLY A 65 17.94 1.30 -6.27
CA GLY A 65 17.78 2.72 -6.60
C GLY A 65 17.68 3.05 -8.10
N ALA A 66 17.84 2.07 -8.98
CA ALA A 66 17.75 2.24 -10.43
C ALA A 66 16.33 2.00 -10.97
N ASP A 67 16.00 2.74 -12.02
CA ASP A 67 14.79 2.55 -12.82
C ASP A 67 14.82 1.30 -13.67
N ILE A 68 13.93 0.35 -13.39
CA ILE A 68 13.82 -0.89 -14.14
C ILE A 68 12.68 -0.82 -15.15
N ALA A 69 11.50 -0.36 -14.72
CA ALA A 69 10.32 -0.28 -15.55
C ALA A 69 9.26 0.67 -14.99
N GLU A 70 8.32 1.04 -15.85
CA GLU A 70 7.05 1.67 -15.52
C GLU A 70 5.93 0.70 -15.91
N VAL A 71 4.98 0.52 -15.02
CA VAL A 71 3.84 -0.39 -15.19
C VAL A 71 2.54 0.31 -14.82
N GLU A 72 1.44 -0.16 -15.40
CA GLU A 72 0.09 0.33 -15.10
C GLU A 72 -0.76 -0.84 -14.65
N VAL A 73 -1.50 -0.65 -13.56
CA VAL A 73 -2.37 -1.68 -12.98
C VAL A 73 -3.55 -1.94 -13.92
N ASP A 74 -3.73 -3.19 -14.36
CA ASP A 74 -4.86 -3.59 -15.21
C ASP A 74 -5.96 -4.33 -14.43
N PHE A 75 -5.60 -4.99 -13.33
CA PHE A 75 -6.53 -5.70 -12.45
C PHE A 75 -6.03 -5.68 -11.01
N VAL A 76 -6.96 -5.54 -10.06
CA VAL A 76 -6.67 -5.49 -8.62
C VAL A 76 -7.54 -6.51 -7.87
N ALA A 77 -6.90 -7.39 -7.11
CA ALA A 77 -7.50 -8.24 -6.09
C ALA A 77 -7.23 -7.67 -4.69
N GLU A 78 -7.62 -8.38 -3.63
CA GLU A 78 -7.47 -7.85 -2.27
C GLU A 78 -6.00 -7.68 -1.85
N HIS A 79 -5.17 -8.65 -2.21
CA HIS A 79 -3.76 -8.74 -1.82
C HIS A 79 -2.80 -8.93 -2.99
N SER A 80 -3.28 -8.76 -4.22
CA SER A 80 -2.47 -8.86 -5.43
C SER A 80 -3.02 -7.96 -6.53
N ALA A 81 -2.17 -7.64 -7.50
CA ALA A 81 -2.54 -6.89 -8.67
C ALA A 81 -1.73 -7.39 -9.87
N SER A 82 -2.32 -7.36 -11.05
CA SER A 82 -1.58 -7.49 -12.30
C SER A 82 -1.40 -6.12 -12.93
N CYS A 83 -0.30 -5.99 -13.66
CA CYS A 83 0.08 -4.77 -14.31
C CYS A 83 0.56 -5.08 -15.74
N ARG A 84 0.20 -4.21 -16.66
CA ARG A 84 0.78 -4.15 -18.00
C ARG A 84 2.06 -3.31 -17.98
N ILE A 85 3.03 -3.69 -18.79
CA ILE A 85 4.30 -2.97 -18.92
C ILE A 85 4.10 -1.75 -19.83
N VAL A 86 4.35 -0.55 -19.32
CA VAL A 86 4.29 0.71 -20.10
C VAL A 86 5.67 1.01 -20.70
N ARG A 87 6.73 0.78 -19.93
CA ARG A 87 8.12 1.02 -20.33
C ARG A 87 9.05 0.11 -19.54
N ALA A 88 10.06 -0.49 -20.16
CA ALA A 88 11.02 -1.36 -19.46
C ALA A 88 12.45 -1.15 -19.99
N PRO A 89 13.18 -0.12 -19.51
CA PRO A 89 14.60 0.03 -19.85
C PRO A 89 15.48 -1.10 -19.29
N GLY A 90 15.02 -1.80 -18.25
CA GLY A 90 15.73 -2.92 -17.63
C GLY A 90 14.91 -4.21 -17.57
N SER A 91 15.58 -5.31 -17.19
CA SER A 91 14.93 -6.60 -16.98
C SER A 91 14.23 -6.64 -15.61
N ILE A 92 12.91 -6.74 -15.66
CA ILE A 92 12.02 -6.89 -14.49
C ILE A 92 12.23 -8.27 -13.86
N ARG A 93 12.31 -8.32 -12.53
CA ARG A 93 12.44 -9.58 -11.77
C ARG A 93 11.56 -9.56 -10.52
N THR A 94 11.26 -10.75 -10.02
CA THR A 94 10.66 -10.92 -8.69
C THR A 94 11.51 -10.21 -7.63
N GLY A 95 10.85 -9.51 -6.71
CA GLY A 95 11.48 -8.71 -5.66
C GLY A 95 11.76 -7.25 -6.03
N ASP A 96 11.57 -6.84 -7.30
CA ASP A 96 11.62 -5.42 -7.66
C ASP A 96 10.57 -4.65 -6.88
N ARG A 97 10.95 -3.50 -6.30
CA ARG A 97 10.04 -2.70 -5.50
C ARG A 97 9.17 -1.84 -6.40
N ALA A 98 7.86 -1.86 -6.20
CA ALA A 98 6.93 -0.98 -6.87
C ALA A 98 6.68 0.29 -6.05
N ILE A 99 6.77 1.45 -6.69
CA ILE A 99 6.54 2.77 -6.11
C ILE A 99 5.42 3.45 -6.89
N LEU A 100 4.36 3.89 -6.21
CA LEU A 100 3.25 4.60 -6.84
C LEU A 100 3.73 5.96 -7.39
N LEU A 101 3.57 6.17 -8.69
CA LEU A 101 3.86 7.44 -9.37
C LEU A 101 2.62 8.32 -9.46
N ALA A 102 1.49 7.71 -9.81
CA ALA A 102 0.21 8.39 -9.94
C ALA A 102 -0.91 7.43 -9.54
N ALA A 103 -1.84 7.94 -8.73
CA ALA A 103 -3.08 7.24 -8.44
C ALA A 103 -3.90 7.06 -9.72
N ALA A 104 -4.81 6.08 -9.69
CA ALA A 104 -5.79 5.92 -10.76
C ALA A 104 -6.57 7.24 -10.96
N PRO A 105 -6.91 7.61 -12.21
CA PRO A 105 -7.84 8.70 -12.45
C PRO A 105 -9.12 8.45 -11.67
N ALA A 106 -9.60 9.45 -10.93
CA ALA A 106 -10.89 9.34 -10.27
C ALA A 106 -11.95 9.01 -11.33
N PRO A 107 -12.79 7.97 -11.10
CA PRO A 107 -13.90 7.72 -12.01
C PRO A 107 -14.74 9.00 -12.11
N PRO A 108 -15.26 9.35 -13.30
CA PRO A 108 -16.24 10.41 -13.39
C PRO A 108 -17.37 10.09 -12.41
N ALA A 109 -17.68 11.05 -11.55
CA ALA A 109 -18.75 10.94 -10.58
C ALA A 109 -20.08 10.80 -11.34
N GLY A 110 -20.48 9.58 -11.69
CA GLY A 110 -21.68 9.38 -12.50
C GLY A 110 -21.89 8.04 -13.21
N GLU A 111 -20.94 7.11 -13.26
CA GLU A 111 -21.21 5.82 -13.91
C GLU A 111 -21.77 4.79 -12.91
N GLY A 112 -23.08 4.59 -13.00
CA GLY A 112 -23.83 3.58 -12.26
C GLY A 112 -23.32 2.16 -12.51
N GLU A 113 -23.58 1.33 -11.51
CA GLU A 113 -23.44 -0.13 -11.42
C GLU A 113 -23.24 -0.85 -12.78
N PRO A 114 -22.12 -1.60 -12.98
CA PRO A 114 -21.96 -2.41 -14.15
C PRO A 114 -23.04 -3.50 -14.15
N VAL A 115 -23.95 -3.45 -15.12
CA VAL A 115 -24.90 -4.53 -15.38
C VAL A 115 -24.09 -5.80 -15.64
N PRO A 116 -24.23 -6.87 -14.82
CA PRO A 116 -23.51 -8.11 -15.07
C PRO A 116 -23.95 -8.69 -16.42
N PRO A 117 -23.02 -9.26 -17.21
CA PRO A 117 -23.37 -9.96 -18.43
C PRO A 117 -24.33 -11.12 -18.09
N PRO A 118 -25.32 -11.43 -18.95
CA PRO A 118 -26.21 -12.55 -18.72
C PRO A 118 -25.37 -13.83 -18.62
N SER A 119 -25.43 -14.47 -17.46
CA SER A 119 -24.82 -15.76 -17.19
C SER A 119 -25.32 -16.75 -18.24
N GLU A 120 -24.49 -17.06 -19.23
CA GLU A 120 -24.72 -18.22 -20.11
C GLU A 120 -24.70 -19.47 -19.22
N ALA A 121 -25.89 -20.04 -19.01
CA ALA A 121 -26.07 -21.34 -18.37
C ALA A 121 -25.84 -22.46 -19.40
N PRO A 122 -25.19 -23.58 -19.04
CA PRO A 122 -25.10 -24.76 -19.89
C PRO A 122 -26.43 -25.51 -20.02
#